data_AF-A0A3T0Y412-F1
#
_entry.id   AF-A0A3T0Y412-F1
#
_cell.length_a   1.000
_cell.length_b   1.000
_cell.length_c   1.000
_cell.angle_alpha   90.00
_cell.angle_beta   90.00
_cell.angle_gamma   90.00
#
_symmetry.space_group_name_H-M   'P 1'
#
loop_
_entity.id
_entity.type
_entity.pdbx_description
1 polymer ?
#
loop_
_entity_poly.entity_id
_entity_poly.type
_entity_poly.pdbx_seq_one_letter_code
_entity_poly.pdbx_strand_id
1 'polypeptide(L)'
;MDSPSLPLLAGLSRREEPDAHDLFRAVAQELGIAPPSPIETTKERWQFVRWLCTAIASETAEPDTAGFIIWSQGWIQLGHPELLRPLIGWLREWDDPPLGLERHQLSALIIEEARRLADGPWPSD
;
A
#
# COMPACT_ATOMS: atom_id res chain seq x y z
N MET A 1 -4.70 -26.86 -3.46
CA MET A 1 -3.90 -26.45 -4.64
C MET A 1 -2.47 -26.46 -4.19
N ASP A 2 -1.64 -27.32 -4.77
CA ASP A 2 -0.19 -27.24 -4.64
C ASP A 2 0.32 -26.33 -5.75
N SER A 3 0.95 -25.21 -5.38
CA SER A 3 1.64 -24.33 -6.33
C SER A 3 3.15 -24.54 -6.14
N PRO A 4 3.83 -25.21 -7.07
CA PRO A 4 5.27 -25.44 -6.99
C PRO A 4 6.09 -24.13 -7.02
N SER A 5 5.53 -23.03 -7.51
CA SER A 5 6.19 -21.72 -7.54
C SER A 5 6.03 -20.90 -6.25
N LEU A 6 5.10 -21.23 -5.36
CA LEU A 6 4.93 -20.54 -4.06
C LEU A 6 6.17 -20.59 -3.15
N PRO A 7 6.83 -21.75 -2.94
CA PRO A 7 8.06 -21.82 -2.16
C PRO A 7 9.22 -21.04 -2.80
N LEU A 8 9.25 -20.96 -4.14
CA LEU A 8 10.25 -20.18 -4.86
C LEU A 8 10.04 -18.68 -4.65
N LEU A 9 8.78 -18.23 -4.73
CA LEU A 9 8.41 -16.84 -4.42
C LEU A 9 8.74 -16.46 -2.98
N ALA A 10 8.46 -17.37 -2.02
CA ALA A 10 8.80 -17.17 -0.61
C ALA A 10 10.32 -17.19 -0.33
N GLY A 11 11.11 -17.75 -1.24
CA GLY A 11 12.56 -17.88 -1.13
C GLY A 11 13.37 -16.82 -1.88
N LEU A 12 12.73 -15.89 -2.61
CA LEU A 12 13.41 -14.85 -3.38
C LEU A 12 14.29 -13.98 -2.48
N SER A 13 15.56 -13.88 -2.84
CA SER A 13 16.48 -12.95 -2.22
C SER A 13 16.41 -11.57 -2.90
N ARG A 14 16.87 -10.52 -2.20
CA ARG A 14 16.89 -9.14 -2.75
C ARG A 14 17.69 -9.01 -4.08
N ARG A 15 18.52 -10.00 -4.44
CA ARG A 15 19.28 -10.01 -5.71
C ARG A 15 18.47 -10.53 -6.91
N GLU A 16 17.34 -11.17 -6.65
CA GLU A 16 16.46 -11.80 -7.66
C GLU A 16 15.17 -11.00 -7.86
N GLU A 17 15.11 -9.76 -7.35
CA GLU A 17 14.04 -8.79 -7.56
C GLU A 17 13.63 -8.62 -9.04
N PRO A 18 14.55 -8.65 -10.03
CA PRO A 18 14.17 -8.60 -11.45
C PRO A 18 13.28 -9.78 -11.89
N ASP A 19 13.46 -10.95 -11.29
CA ASP A 19 12.72 -12.18 -11.62
C ASP A 19 11.43 -12.31 -10.77
N ALA A 20 11.29 -11.51 -9.72
CA ALA A 20 10.17 -11.56 -8.79
C ALA A 20 8.82 -11.28 -9.48
N HIS A 21 8.80 -10.38 -10.46
CA HIS A 21 7.58 -10.03 -11.20
C HIS A 21 7.04 -11.20 -12.03
N ASP A 22 7.94 -11.92 -12.71
CA ASP A 22 7.58 -13.08 -13.53
C ASP A 22 7.19 -14.28 -12.67
N LEU A 23 7.89 -14.48 -11.54
CA LEU A 23 7.56 -15.54 -10.59
C LEU A 23 6.22 -15.30 -9.88
N PHE A 24 5.94 -14.06 -9.49
CA PHE A 24 4.63 -13.68 -8.95
C PHE A 24 3.50 -13.92 -9.96
N ARG A 25 3.74 -13.59 -11.24
CA ARG A 25 2.77 -13.86 -12.31
C ARG A 25 2.51 -15.35 -12.49
N ALA A 26 3.56 -16.17 -12.44
CA ALA A 26 3.44 -17.63 -12.53
C ALA A 26 2.61 -18.21 -11.37
N VAL A 27 2.89 -17.77 -10.13
CA VAL A 27 2.10 -18.13 -8.95
C VAL A 27 0.64 -17.70 -9.09
N ALA A 28 0.39 -16.46 -9.52
CA ALA A 28 -0.97 -15.96 -9.71
C ALA A 28 -1.75 -16.79 -10.74
N GLN A 29 -1.10 -17.16 -11.85
CA GLN A 29 -1.69 -18.04 -12.86
C GLN A 29 -1.98 -19.44 -12.31
N GLU A 30 -1.03 -20.06 -11.59
CA GLU A 30 -1.20 -21.38 -10.99
C GLU A 30 -2.34 -21.42 -9.97
N LEU A 31 -2.49 -20.36 -9.17
CA LEU A 31 -3.54 -20.23 -8.17
C LEU A 31 -4.89 -19.78 -8.75
N GLY A 32 -4.97 -19.52 -10.07
CA GLY A 32 -6.16 -18.97 -10.71
C GLY A 32 -6.54 -17.58 -10.21
N ILE A 33 -5.57 -16.83 -9.69
CA ILE A 33 -5.74 -15.44 -9.26
C ILE A 33 -5.75 -14.58 -10.52
N ALA A 34 -6.91 -14.05 -10.86
CA ALA A 34 -7.02 -13.08 -11.94
C ALA A 34 -6.15 -11.84 -11.63
N PRO A 35 -5.52 -11.21 -12.64
CA PRO A 35 -4.87 -9.93 -12.43
C PRO A 35 -5.89 -8.94 -11.85
N PRO A 36 -5.47 -8.02 -10.97
CA PRO A 36 -6.38 -7.04 -10.39
C PRO A 36 -7.07 -6.27 -11.51
N SER A 37 -8.40 -6.22 -11.46
CA SER A 37 -9.20 -5.38 -12.36
C SER A 37 -8.80 -3.92 -12.16
N PRO A 38 -8.84 -3.06 -13.21
CA PRO A 38 -8.75 -1.62 -13.03
C PRO A 38 -9.76 -1.15 -11.96
N ILE A 39 -9.36 -0.17 -11.16
CA ILE A 39 -10.26 0.49 -10.21
C ILE A 39 -11.12 1.46 -11.02
N GLU A 40 -12.39 1.12 -11.23
CA GLU A 40 -13.27 1.86 -12.15
C GLU A 40 -14.16 2.87 -11.42
N THR A 41 -14.47 2.63 -10.15
CA THR A 41 -15.39 3.45 -9.38
C THR A 41 -14.72 4.21 -8.23
N THR A 42 -15.31 5.34 -7.83
CA THR A 42 -14.89 6.08 -6.62
C THR A 42 -14.98 5.19 -5.37
N LYS A 43 -15.99 4.33 -5.29
CA LYS A 43 -16.19 3.39 -4.19
C LYS A 43 -15.04 2.39 -4.06
N GLU A 44 -14.70 1.70 -5.15
CA GLU A 44 -13.60 0.74 -5.18
C GLU A 44 -12.27 1.40 -4.83
N ARG A 45 -12.10 2.65 -5.27
CA ARG A 45 -10.91 3.44 -4.97
C ARG A 45 -10.79 3.74 -3.48
N TRP A 46 -11.87 4.15 -2.83
CA TRP A 46 -11.90 4.31 -1.38
C TRP A 46 -11.66 3.00 -0.63
N GLN A 47 -12.24 1.88 -1.10
CA GLN A 47 -11.98 0.56 -0.53
C GLN A 47 -10.51 0.15 -0.66
N PHE A 48 -9.89 0.43 -1.80
CA PHE A 48 -8.47 0.14 -2.03
C PHE A 48 -7.56 0.97 -1.12
N VAL A 49 -7.84 2.27 -0.99
CA VAL A 49 -7.10 3.14 -0.06
C VAL A 49 -7.27 2.67 1.38
N ARG A 50 -8.48 2.25 1.78
CA ARG A 50 -8.71 1.68 3.12
C ARG A 50 -7.91 0.42 3.36
N TRP A 51 -7.88 -0.49 2.39
CA TRP A 51 -7.09 -1.72 2.46
C TRP A 51 -5.59 -1.42 2.64
N LEU A 52 -5.03 -0.46 1.89
CA LEU A 52 -3.65 -0.02 2.06
C LEU A 52 -3.39 0.61 3.43
N CYS A 53 -4.33 1.43 3.93
CA CYS A 53 -4.23 1.99 5.29
C CYS A 53 -4.19 0.89 6.35
N THR A 54 -5.04 -0.14 6.23
CA THR A 54 -5.03 -1.31 7.11
C THR A 54 -3.70 -2.07 7.03
N ALA A 55 -3.13 -2.22 5.83
CA ALA A 55 -1.86 -2.90 5.63
C ALA A 55 -0.69 -2.15 6.27
N ILE A 56 -0.65 -0.82 6.14
CA ILE A 56 0.33 0.04 6.84
C ILE A 56 0.13 -0.05 8.36
N ALA A 57 -1.12 0.08 8.83
CA ALA A 57 -1.44 0.07 10.26
C ALA A 57 -1.13 -1.25 10.97
N SER A 58 -1.16 -2.35 10.20
CA SER A 58 -0.80 -3.71 10.63
C SER A 58 0.67 -4.06 10.36
N GLU A 59 1.45 -3.11 9.83
CA GLU A 59 2.87 -3.27 9.46
C GLU A 59 3.12 -4.40 8.45
N THR A 60 2.10 -4.79 7.68
CA THR A 60 2.21 -5.79 6.60
C THR A 60 2.61 -5.17 5.26
N ALA A 61 2.67 -3.84 5.19
CA ALA A 61 3.16 -3.09 4.03
C ALA A 61 4.05 -1.93 4.50
N GLU A 62 5.15 -1.70 3.78
CA GLU A 62 6.04 -0.59 4.07
C GLU A 62 5.36 0.77 3.77
N PRO A 63 5.48 1.76 4.68
CA PRO A 63 4.90 3.09 4.50
C PRO A 63 5.25 3.75 3.17
N ASP A 64 6.48 3.56 2.69
CA ASP A 64 6.97 4.15 1.44
C ASP A 64 6.20 3.62 0.22
N THR A 65 6.23 2.31 0.03
CA THR A 65 5.61 1.63 -1.13
C THR A 65 4.09 1.79 -1.10
N ALA A 66 3.45 1.49 0.03
CA ALA A 66 2.00 1.64 0.14
C ALA A 66 1.58 3.11 0.07
N GLY A 67 2.37 4.01 0.64
CA GLY A 67 2.15 5.46 0.59
C GLY A 67 2.20 6.02 -0.82
N PHE A 68 3.15 5.59 -1.65
CA PHE A 68 3.20 5.96 -3.06
C PHE A 68 1.94 5.52 -3.83
N ILE A 69 1.42 4.33 -3.54
CA ILE A 69 0.18 3.83 -4.14
C ILE A 69 -1.02 4.66 -3.65
N ILE A 70 -1.10 4.98 -2.35
CA ILE A 70 -2.15 5.86 -1.80
C ILE A 70 -2.09 7.24 -2.45
N TRP A 71 -0.91 7.81 -2.66
CA TRP A 71 -0.73 9.10 -3.33
C TRP A 71 -1.21 9.06 -4.79
N SER A 72 -0.75 8.07 -5.56
CA SER A 72 -1.04 7.99 -6.99
C SER A 72 -2.47 7.54 -7.31
N GLN A 73 -3.00 6.55 -6.57
CA GLN A 73 -4.31 5.92 -6.84
C GLN A 73 -5.43 6.43 -5.93
N GLY A 74 -5.10 6.94 -4.74
CA GLY A 74 -6.06 7.52 -3.82
C GLY A 74 -6.12 9.03 -3.98
N TRP A 75 -5.08 9.72 -3.54
CA TRP A 75 -5.05 11.17 -3.44
C TRP A 75 -5.29 11.89 -4.77
N ILE A 76 -4.50 11.58 -5.82
CA ILE A 76 -4.64 12.22 -7.13
C ILE A 76 -5.98 11.87 -7.78
N GLN A 77 -6.31 10.58 -7.85
CA GLN A 77 -7.48 10.10 -8.60
C GLN A 77 -8.82 10.41 -7.91
N LEU A 78 -8.83 10.61 -6.59
CA LEU A 78 -10.01 11.08 -5.85
C LEU A 78 -10.11 12.61 -5.80
N GLY A 79 -9.20 13.35 -6.43
CA GLY A 79 -9.26 14.81 -6.47
C GLY A 79 -8.82 15.49 -5.17
N HIS A 80 -7.79 14.97 -4.50
CA HIS A 80 -7.15 15.57 -3.32
C HIS A 80 -8.08 15.66 -2.09
N PRO A 81 -8.73 14.56 -1.67
CA PRO A 81 -9.75 14.61 -0.61
C PRO A 81 -9.14 14.95 0.75
N GLU A 82 -9.65 15.99 1.42
CA GLU A 82 -9.15 16.49 2.72
C GLU A 82 -8.88 15.40 3.77
N LEU A 83 -9.69 14.33 3.77
CA LEU A 83 -9.55 13.20 4.68
C LEU A 83 -8.15 12.58 4.65
N LEU A 84 -7.52 12.49 3.48
CA LEU A 84 -6.21 11.88 3.29
C LEU A 84 -5.05 12.88 3.47
N ARG A 85 -5.34 14.18 3.61
CA ARG A 85 -4.30 15.22 3.64
C ARG A 85 -3.25 15.00 4.74
N PRO A 86 -3.60 14.62 5.98
CA PRO A 86 -2.58 14.45 7.01
C PRO A 86 -1.64 13.26 6.71
N LEU A 87 -2.19 12.14 6.23
CA LEU A 87 -1.39 10.98 5.80
C LEU A 87 -0.42 11.35 4.68
N ILE A 88 -0.92 12.05 3.65
CA ILE A 88 -0.08 12.52 2.53
C ILE A 88 0.98 13.51 3.03
N GLY A 89 0.67 14.34 4.01
CA GLY A 89 1.64 15.21 4.68
C GLY A 89 2.84 14.42 5.19
N TRP A 90 2.60 13.40 6.01
CA TRP A 90 3.69 12.58 6.56
C TRP A 90 4.45 11.78 5.50
N LEU A 91 3.75 11.23 4.51
CA LEU A 91 4.37 10.47 3.43
C LEU A 91 5.33 11.31 2.59
N ARG A 92 5.06 12.61 2.40
CA ARG A 92 5.95 13.51 1.65
C ARG A 92 7.28 13.77 2.35
N GLU A 93 7.31 13.63 3.66
CA GLU A 93 8.50 13.81 4.49
C GLU A 93 9.36 12.53 4.57
N TRP A 94 8.96 11.43 3.90
CA TRP A 94 9.63 10.14 4.04
C TRP A 94 11.09 10.14 3.54
N ASP A 95 11.35 10.82 2.43
CA ASP A 95 12.69 10.91 1.85
C ASP A 95 13.57 11.93 2.59
N ASP A 96 12.97 13.03 3.06
CA ASP A 96 13.63 14.13 3.76
C ASP A 96 12.88 14.48 5.06
N PRO A 97 13.10 13.73 6.15
CA PRO A 97 12.40 13.96 7.41
C PRO A 97 12.75 15.33 8.02
N PRO A 98 11.78 15.98 8.71
CA PRO A 98 12.03 17.21 9.44
C PRO A 98 13.18 17.09 10.44
N LEU A 99 13.91 18.19 10.64
CA LEU A 99 15.03 18.22 11.57
C LEU A 99 14.62 17.74 12.97
N GLY A 100 15.33 16.74 13.48
CA GLY A 100 15.08 16.16 14.81
C GLY A 100 13.99 15.08 14.82
N LEU A 101 13.45 14.69 13.66
CA LEU A 101 12.55 13.56 13.51
C LEU A 101 13.27 12.40 12.82
N GLU A 102 13.47 11.32 13.57
CA GLU A 102 14.06 10.09 13.04
C GLU A 102 13.06 9.32 12.17
N ARG A 103 13.55 8.53 11.21
CA ARG A 103 12.71 7.74 10.29
C ARG A 103 11.72 6.82 11.02
N HIS A 104 12.11 6.25 12.15
CA HIS A 104 11.21 5.41 12.95
C HIS A 104 10.07 6.20 13.60
N GLN A 105 10.29 7.47 13.94
CA GLN A 105 9.26 8.35 14.52
C GLN A 105 8.29 8.78 13.44
N LEU A 106 8.81 9.14 12.26
CA LEU A 106 7.98 9.42 11.09
C LEU A 106 7.14 8.20 10.68
N SER A 107 7.74 7.00 10.68
CA SER A 107 7.02 5.74 10.46
C SER A 107 5.87 5.57 11.45
N ALA A 108 6.10 5.81 12.74
CA ALA A 108 5.05 5.72 13.75
C ALA A 108 3.89 6.70 13.50
N LEU A 109 4.18 7.94 13.08
CA LEU A 109 3.15 8.92 12.70
C LEU A 109 2.33 8.47 11.50
N ILE A 110 2.98 7.89 10.49
CA ILE A 110 2.29 7.33 9.31
C ILE A 110 1.40 6.15 9.71
N ILE A 111 1.89 5.24 10.56
CA ILE A 111 1.15 4.08 11.05
C ILE A 111 -0.07 4.52 11.86
N GLU A 112 0.09 5.49 12.76
CA GLU A 112 -1.01 6.02 13.58
C GLU A 112 -2.08 6.67 12.70
N GLU A 113 -1.68 7.48 11.73
CA GLU A 113 -2.60 8.15 10.82
C GLU A 113 -3.31 7.16 9.88
N ALA A 114 -2.58 6.15 9.39
CA ALA A 114 -3.16 5.06 8.60
C ALA A 114 -4.18 4.25 9.42
N ARG A 115 -3.92 4.00 10.70
CA ARG A 115 -4.87 3.34 11.62
C ARG A 115 -6.12 4.18 11.81
N ARG A 116 -5.96 5.48 12.09
CA ARG A 116 -7.07 6.43 12.20
C ARG A 116 -7.96 6.42 10.97
N LEU A 117 -7.36 6.39 9.78
CA LEU A 117 -8.09 6.28 8.52
C LEU A 117 -8.78 4.93 8.39
N ALA A 118 -8.10 3.82 8.65
CA ALA A 118 -8.66 2.47 8.53
C ALA A 118 -9.92 2.26 9.40
N ASP A 119 -9.90 2.80 10.63
CA ASP A 119 -10.98 2.69 11.62
C ASP A 119 -12.06 3.78 11.48
N GLY A 120 -11.73 4.88 10.79
CA GLY A 120 -12.60 6.03 10.63
C GLY A 120 -13.78 5.78 9.67
N PRO A 121 -14.77 6.70 9.66
CA PRO A 121 -15.83 6.67 8.67
C PRO A 121 -15.28 7.03 7.28
N TRP A 122 -15.59 6.21 6.28
CA TRP A 122 -15.25 6.48 4.89
C TRP A 122 -16.46 7.04 4.16
N PRO A 123 -16.27 7.91 3.17
CA PRO A 123 -17.33 8.28 2.25
C PRO A 123 -17.96 6.99 1.69
N SER A 124 -19.19 6.74 2.10
CA SER A 124 -20.05 5.74 1.48
C SER A 124 -20.80 6.53 0.43
N ASP A 125 -20.68 6.13 -0.84
CA ASP A 125 -21.32 6.75 -2.02
C ASP A 125 -22.47 7.73 -1.75
#